data_AF-A0A1D2MTI6-F1
#
_entry.id   AF-A0A1D2MTI6-F1
#
_cell.length_a   1.000
_cell.length_b   1.000
_cell.length_c   1.000
_cell.angle_alpha   90.00
_cell.angle_beta   90.00
_cell.angle_gamma   90.00
#
_symmetry.space_group_name_H-M   'P 1'
#
loop_
_entity.id
_entity.type
_entity.pdbx_description
1 polymer ?
#
loop_
_entity_poly.entity_id
_entity_poly.type
_entity_poly.pdbx_seq_one_letter_code
_entity_poly.pdbx_strand_id
1 'polypeptide(L)'
;MNEQNVLVFLHCISVKTSSLEKSIHRVTGIAQVNINDSGLVLDHGRHPDMPSRLENCFILTCNVSLEFEKTEVNARFFYSTSKKREQLLASERKFIDQRVAKLIELKHLVCPPGSDKSFVVINQKGIDPLSLDMLAKGGILGLRRAKRRNMERLSLACGGTAMNSLDGLTPDCLGWAGSVYEAPTK
;
A
#
# COMPACT_ATOMS: atom_id res chain seq x y z
N MET A 1 -18.22 15.18 -1.31
CA MET A 1 -16.80 15.34 -0.93
C MET A 1 -16.04 14.25 -1.65
N ASN A 2 -15.31 14.65 -2.69
CA ASN A 2 -14.87 13.78 -3.77
C ASN A 2 -13.96 12.65 -3.28
N GLU A 3 -14.46 11.42 -3.33
CA GLU A 3 -13.62 10.25 -3.53
C GLU A 3 -12.99 10.41 -4.91
N GLN A 4 -11.83 11.07 -4.98
CA GLN A 4 -11.01 11.04 -6.19
C GLN A 4 -10.59 9.58 -6.37
N ASN A 5 -11.30 8.87 -7.24
CA ASN A 5 -10.92 7.56 -7.74
C ASN A 5 -9.65 7.75 -8.57
N VAL A 6 -8.51 7.91 -7.90
CA VAL A 6 -7.21 7.98 -8.55
C VAL A 6 -6.97 6.61 -9.16
N LEU A 7 -6.84 6.60 -10.48
CA LEU A 7 -6.71 5.39 -11.26
C LEU A 7 -5.21 5.10 -11.41
N VAL A 8 -4.67 4.28 -10.51
CA VAL A 8 -3.25 3.93 -10.50
C VAL A 8 -3.04 2.79 -11.49
N PHE A 9 -2.32 3.07 -12.57
CA PHE A 9 -1.88 2.05 -13.51
C PHE A 9 -0.55 1.47 -13.05
N LEU A 10 -0.49 0.14 -12.93
CA LEU A 10 0.75 -0.59 -12.74
C LEU A 10 1.06 -1.38 -14.01
N HIS A 11 2.17 -1.05 -14.66
CA HIS A 11 2.69 -1.85 -15.77
C HIS A 11 3.68 -2.89 -15.21
N CYS A 12 3.24 -4.14 -15.01
CA CYS A 12 4.12 -5.22 -14.55
C CYS A 12 4.78 -5.89 -15.78
N ILE A 13 6.12 -5.89 -15.88
CA ILE A 13 6.84 -6.50 -17.04
C ILE A 13 6.90 -8.04 -16.92
N SER A 14 6.70 -8.61 -15.72
CA SER A 14 6.83 -10.05 -15.49
C SER A 14 5.51 -10.81 -15.65
N VAL A 15 4.93 -10.84 -16.86
CA VAL A 15 3.82 -11.75 -17.16
C VAL A 15 4.22 -12.77 -18.22
N LYS A 16 4.39 -14.03 -17.79
CA LYS A 16 4.26 -15.19 -18.70
C LYS A 16 2.80 -15.24 -19.16
N THR A 17 2.58 -14.86 -20.41
CA THR A 17 1.31 -14.41 -21.01
C THR A 17 0.20 -15.45 -21.21
N SER A 18 0.38 -16.75 -20.88
CA SER A 18 -0.56 -17.78 -21.39
C SER A 18 -1.72 -18.18 -20.45
N SER A 19 -1.63 -17.95 -19.14
CA SER A 19 -2.57 -18.58 -18.18
C SER A 19 -3.47 -17.60 -17.39
N LEU A 20 -3.16 -16.29 -17.39
CA LEU A 20 -3.90 -15.26 -16.64
C LEU A 20 -5.17 -14.77 -17.35
N GLU A 21 -5.19 -14.75 -18.68
CA GLU A 21 -6.35 -14.26 -19.46
C GLU A 21 -7.62 -15.10 -19.21
N LYS A 22 -7.47 -16.42 -19.06
CA LYS A 22 -8.60 -17.36 -18.97
C LYS A 22 -9.25 -17.41 -17.59
N SER A 23 -8.50 -17.17 -16.51
CA SER A 23 -9.03 -17.24 -15.14
C SER A 23 -9.72 -15.96 -14.69
N ILE A 24 -9.34 -14.80 -15.24
CA ILE A 24 -9.89 -13.49 -14.83
C ILE A 24 -11.26 -13.21 -15.47
N HIS A 25 -11.52 -13.73 -16.68
CA HIS A 25 -12.81 -13.58 -17.37
C HIS A 25 -14.00 -14.22 -16.65
N ARG A 26 -13.78 -15.19 -15.75
CA ARG A 26 -14.88 -15.90 -15.06
C ARG A 26 -15.42 -15.22 -13.80
N VAL A 27 -14.70 -14.28 -13.19
CA VAL A 27 -14.94 -13.93 -11.77
C VAL A 27 -15.66 -12.60 -11.52
N THR A 28 -15.72 -11.64 -12.45
CA THR A 28 -16.33 -10.33 -12.12
C THR A 28 -17.13 -9.69 -13.25
N GLY A 29 -18.46 -9.77 -13.14
CA GLY A 29 -19.43 -8.91 -13.84
C GLY A 29 -19.51 -7.50 -13.25
N ILE A 30 -18.39 -6.79 -13.17
CA ILE A 30 -18.33 -5.37 -12.76
C ILE A 30 -17.28 -4.67 -13.63
N ALA A 31 -17.73 -3.61 -14.33
CA ALA A 31 -16.99 -2.57 -15.06
C ALA A 31 -15.57 -2.93 -15.53
N GLN A 32 -15.45 -3.07 -16.86
CA GLN A 32 -14.24 -3.32 -17.64
C GLN A 32 -12.95 -2.72 -17.05
N VAL A 33 -12.13 -3.58 -16.43
CA VAL A 33 -10.68 -3.38 -16.47
C VAL A 33 -10.28 -3.72 -17.90
N ASN A 34 -10.16 -2.72 -18.77
CA ASN A 34 -9.68 -2.92 -20.14
C ASN A 34 -8.19 -3.31 -20.06
N ILE A 35 -7.89 -4.60 -20.21
CA ILE A 35 -6.52 -5.16 -20.20
C ILE A 35 -5.87 -4.95 -21.58
N ASN A 36 -5.95 -3.74 -22.14
CA ASN A 36 -5.41 -3.50 -23.48
C ASN A 36 -3.89 -3.25 -23.46
N ASP A 37 -3.27 -3.06 -22.29
CA ASP A 37 -1.82 -3.00 -22.11
C ASP A 37 -1.43 -3.58 -20.74
N SER A 38 -1.12 -4.89 -20.65
CA SER A 38 -0.38 -5.60 -19.57
C SER A 38 -0.32 -4.95 -18.17
N GLY A 39 -1.44 -4.54 -17.58
CA GLY A 39 -1.41 -3.71 -16.38
C GLY A 39 -2.65 -3.81 -15.49
N LEU A 40 -2.50 -3.42 -14.22
CA LEU A 40 -3.57 -3.41 -13.24
C LEU A 40 -3.95 -1.98 -12.88
N VAL A 41 -5.26 -1.75 -12.83
CA VAL A 41 -5.86 -0.49 -12.42
C VAL A 41 -6.38 -0.58 -10.98
N LEU A 42 -6.02 0.39 -10.14
CA LEU A 42 -6.51 0.53 -8.76
C LEU A 42 -7.28 1.84 -8.59
N ASP A 43 -8.46 1.79 -7.96
CA ASP A 43 -9.30 2.97 -7.69
C ASP A 43 -9.09 3.51 -6.27
N HIS A 44 -7.89 3.99 -5.93
CA HIS A 44 -7.53 4.37 -4.56
C HIS A 44 -6.82 5.72 -4.50
N GLY A 45 -7.31 6.62 -3.64
CA GLY A 45 -6.76 7.97 -3.49
C GLY A 45 -5.37 8.00 -2.85
N ARG A 46 -4.54 8.95 -3.31
CA ARG A 46 -3.20 9.24 -2.79
C ARG A 46 -3.18 10.43 -1.84
N HIS A 47 -2.06 10.60 -1.14
CA HIS A 47 -1.75 11.84 -0.45
C HIS A 47 -1.32 12.93 -1.47
N PRO A 48 -1.71 14.21 -1.31
CA PRO A 48 -1.33 15.29 -2.24
C PRO A 48 0.18 15.43 -2.44
N ASP A 49 0.96 15.21 -1.38
CA ASP A 49 2.43 15.32 -1.41
C ASP A 49 3.14 14.10 -2.04
N MET A 50 2.39 13.05 -2.40
CA MET A 50 2.96 11.89 -3.08
C MET A 50 3.15 12.15 -4.59
N PRO A 51 4.22 11.62 -5.19
CA PRO A 51 4.49 11.78 -6.62
C PRO A 51 3.38 11.16 -7.48
N SER A 52 3.03 11.85 -8.57
CA SER A 52 1.99 11.41 -9.52
C SER A 52 2.45 10.33 -10.48
N ARG A 53 3.77 10.23 -10.74
CA ARG A 53 4.39 9.22 -11.60
C ARG A 53 5.68 8.72 -10.96
N LEU A 54 5.85 7.41 -11.01
CA LEU A 54 7.02 6.68 -10.54
C LEU A 54 7.42 5.64 -11.60
N GLU A 55 8.73 5.42 -11.72
CA GLU A 55 9.31 4.42 -12.62
C GLU A 55 10.14 3.42 -11.80
N ASN A 56 10.30 2.20 -12.33
CA ASN A 56 11.02 1.07 -11.71
C ASN A 56 10.63 0.89 -10.23
N CYS A 57 9.35 0.62 -10.01
CA CYS A 57 8.75 0.57 -8.69
C CYS A 57 8.85 -0.82 -8.07
N PHE A 58 9.36 -0.89 -6.85
CA PHE A 58 9.11 -2.03 -5.98
C PHE A 58 7.76 -1.87 -5.30
N ILE A 59 6.99 -2.95 -5.27
CA ILE A 59 5.64 -2.97 -4.72
C ILE A 59 5.63 -3.88 -3.51
N LEU A 60 5.33 -3.29 -2.36
CA LEU A 60 5.00 -4.03 -1.17
C LEU A 60 3.48 -4.16 -1.05
N THR A 61 2.99 -5.39 -1.06
CA THR A 61 1.59 -5.70 -0.74
C THR A 61 1.50 -6.14 0.72
N CYS A 62 0.69 -5.44 1.52
CA CYS A 62 0.53 -5.76 2.93
C CYS A 62 -0.92 -5.72 3.42
N ASN A 63 -1.18 -6.41 4.52
CA ASN A 63 -2.48 -6.47 5.19
C ASN A 63 -2.35 -6.12 6.69
N VAL A 64 -1.71 -4.99 6.98
CA VAL A 64 -1.36 -4.56 8.34
C VAL A 64 -2.12 -3.30 8.69
N SER A 65 -2.68 -3.21 9.90
CA SER A 65 -3.33 -1.97 10.33
C SER A 65 -2.25 -0.93 10.65
N LEU A 66 -2.23 0.14 9.87
CA LEU A 66 -1.45 1.34 10.10
C LEU A 66 -2.38 2.50 10.48
N GLU A 67 -3.52 2.20 11.10
CA GLU A 67 -4.45 3.23 11.59
C GLU A 67 -4.36 3.31 13.11
N PHE A 68 -4.47 4.54 13.61
CA PHE A 68 -4.71 4.77 15.02
C PHE A 68 -6.17 4.47 15.34
N GLU A 69 -6.43 3.25 15.78
CA GLU A 69 -7.75 2.85 16.26
C GLU A 69 -7.92 3.37 17.69
N LYS A 70 -8.81 4.35 17.89
CA LYS A 70 -9.22 4.74 19.24
C LYS A 70 -9.93 3.55 19.86
N THR A 71 -9.28 2.86 20.79
CA THR A 71 -9.88 1.74 21.54
C THR A 71 -10.89 2.24 22.58
N GLU A 72 -11.92 2.99 22.15
CA GLU A 72 -12.95 3.53 23.03
C GLU A 72 -13.74 2.41 23.72
N VAL A 73 -13.81 1.23 23.09
CA VAL A 73 -14.54 0.06 23.60
C VAL A 73 -13.75 -0.72 24.66
N ASN A 74 -12.43 -0.85 24.54
CA ASN A 74 -11.60 -1.57 25.53
C ASN A 74 -11.27 -0.72 26.77
N ALA A 75 -11.32 0.61 26.66
CA ALA A 75 -10.93 1.50 27.74
C ALA A 75 -11.98 1.69 28.83
N ARG A 76 -13.24 1.28 28.62
CA ARG A 76 -14.30 1.42 29.64
C ARG A 76 -14.12 0.48 30.84
N PHE A 77 -13.36 -0.61 30.71
CA PHE A 77 -13.30 -1.65 31.73
C PHE A 77 -12.09 -1.58 32.70
N PHE A 78 -11.01 -0.84 32.43
CA PHE A 78 -9.76 -1.01 33.20
C PHE A 78 -8.98 0.24 33.66
N TYR A 79 -9.36 1.48 33.31
CA TYR A 79 -8.50 2.64 33.58
C TYR A 79 -9.15 3.69 34.49
N SER A 80 -8.85 3.58 35.79
CA SER A 80 -9.32 4.50 36.83
C SER A 80 -8.57 5.83 36.91
N THR A 81 -7.56 6.09 36.06
CA THR A 81 -6.73 7.32 36.15
C THR A 81 -6.37 7.89 34.77
N SER A 82 -6.53 9.20 34.59
CA SER A 82 -6.22 9.96 33.35
C SER A 82 -4.81 9.71 32.81
N LYS A 83 -3.81 9.65 33.69
CA LYS A 83 -2.40 9.46 33.34
C LYS A 83 -2.10 8.13 32.63
N LYS A 84 -2.77 7.04 33.02
CA LYS A 84 -2.59 5.73 32.37
C LYS A 84 -3.17 5.74 30.95
N ARG A 85 -4.27 6.46 30.73
CA ARG A 85 -4.87 6.62 29.40
C ARG A 85 -3.93 7.35 28.45
N GLU A 86 -3.33 8.46 28.88
CA GLU A 86 -2.37 9.21 28.06
C GLU A 86 -1.14 8.36 27.67
N GLN A 87 -0.60 7.59 28.62
CA GLN A 87 0.53 6.70 28.35
C GLN A 87 0.20 5.61 27.32
N LEU A 88 -1.01 5.04 27.38
CA LEU A 88 -1.45 4.03 26.43
C LEU A 88 -1.61 4.62 25.02
N LEU A 89 -2.27 5.77 24.90
CA LEU A 89 -2.41 6.46 23.61
C LEU A 89 -1.04 6.78 22.99
N ALA A 90 -0.08 7.24 23.81
CA ALA A 90 1.28 7.49 23.37
C ALA A 90 2.01 6.20 22.94
N SER A 91 1.79 5.08 23.63
CA SER A 91 2.39 3.79 23.29
C SER A 91 1.83 3.21 21.99
N GLU A 92 0.51 3.31 21.76
CA GLU A 92 -0.14 2.89 20.52
C GLU A 92 0.36 3.72 19.34
N ARG A 93 0.49 5.03 19.53
CA ARG A 93 1.06 5.91 18.51
C ARG A 93 2.49 5.52 18.16
N LYS A 94 3.35 5.37 19.16
CA LYS A 94 4.74 4.92 18.97
C LYS A 94 4.82 3.58 18.23
N PHE A 95 3.89 2.67 18.52
CA PHE A 95 3.84 1.37 17.85
C PHE A 95 3.53 1.48 16.35
N ILE A 96 2.62 2.38 15.97
CA ILE A 96 2.32 2.65 14.55
C ILE A 96 3.51 3.35 13.89
N ASP A 97 4.11 4.35 14.54
CA ASP A 97 5.25 5.08 14.00
C ASP A 97 6.46 4.13 13.77
N GLN A 98 6.69 3.17 14.67
CA GLN A 98 7.70 2.12 14.50
C GLN A 98 7.44 1.21 13.30
N ARG A 99 6.17 0.89 13.01
CA ARG A 99 5.80 0.11 11.82
C ARG A 99 6.08 0.86 10.52
N VAL A 100 5.78 2.17 10.49
CA VAL A 100 6.10 3.01 9.35
C VAL A 100 7.62 3.18 9.19
N ALA A 101 8.36 3.31 10.30
CA ALA A 101 9.82 3.36 10.27
C ALA A 101 10.42 2.10 9.59
N LYS A 102 9.90 0.90 9.89
CA LYS A 102 10.34 -0.34 9.22
C LYS A 102 10.12 -0.33 7.70
N LEU A 103 9.03 0.29 7.23
CA LEU A 103 8.78 0.46 5.80
C LEU A 103 9.80 1.40 5.15
N ILE A 104 10.14 2.48 5.85
CA ILE A 104 11.15 3.45 5.41
C ILE A 104 12.54 2.81 5.40
N GLU A 105 12.88 2.02 6.42
CA GLU A 105 14.13 1.24 6.47
C GLU A 105 14.25 0.27 5.28
N LEU A 106 13.18 -0.47 4.98
CA LEU A 106 13.15 -1.36 3.82
C LEU A 106 13.33 -0.60 2.51
N LYS A 107 12.70 0.57 2.38
CA LYS A 107 12.90 1.44 1.22
C LYS A 107 14.38 1.81 1.08
N HIS A 108 15.04 2.24 2.15
CA HIS A 108 16.45 2.60 2.11
C HIS A 108 17.36 1.44 1.71
N LEU A 109 17.01 0.21 2.11
CA LEU A 109 17.76 -0.99 1.76
C LEU A 109 17.64 -1.34 0.25
N VAL A 110 16.48 -1.10 -0.35
CA VAL A 110 16.19 -1.51 -1.74
C VAL A 110 16.43 -0.37 -2.75
N CYS A 111 16.20 0.87 -2.32
CA CYS A 111 16.33 2.10 -3.10
C CYS A 111 17.34 3.05 -2.45
N PRO A 112 18.66 2.85 -2.68
CA PRO A 112 19.68 3.77 -2.19
C PRO A 112 19.54 5.17 -2.83
N PRO A 113 20.02 6.23 -2.16
CA PRO A 113 19.94 7.59 -2.67
C PRO A 113 20.68 7.69 -4.02
N GLY A 114 19.99 8.19 -5.05
CA GLY A 114 20.52 8.28 -6.42
C GLY A 114 20.14 7.12 -7.35
N SER A 115 19.35 6.15 -6.88
CA SER A 115 18.79 5.10 -7.74
C SER A 115 17.50 5.56 -8.42
N ASP A 116 17.29 5.19 -9.67
CA ASP A 116 16.03 5.40 -10.42
C ASP A 116 14.89 4.45 -9.97
N LYS A 117 15.01 3.88 -8.77
CA LYS A 117 14.08 2.87 -8.25
C LYS A 117 13.15 3.50 -7.25
N SER A 118 11.86 3.26 -7.45
CA SER A 118 10.80 3.82 -6.63
C SER A 118 10.22 2.75 -5.69
N PHE A 119 9.49 3.17 -4.66
CA PHE A 119 8.88 2.26 -3.70
C PHE A 119 7.41 2.61 -3.48
N VAL A 120 6.56 1.59 -3.58
CA VAL A 120 5.11 1.69 -3.50
C VAL A 120 4.61 0.69 -2.45
N VAL A 121 3.79 1.17 -1.52
CA VAL A 121 3.13 0.35 -0.50
C VAL A 121 1.64 0.30 -0.80
N ILE A 122 1.10 -0.90 -0.93
CA ILE A 122 -0.31 -1.15 -1.15
C ILE A 122 -0.84 -1.93 0.04
N ASN A 123 -1.63 -1.24 0.87
CA ASN A 123 -2.20 -1.83 2.06
C ASN A 123 -3.68 -2.15 1.88
N GLN A 124 -4.09 -3.37 2.22
CA GLN A 124 -5.50 -3.75 2.26
C GLN A 124 -6.25 -3.03 3.38
N LYS A 125 -5.59 -2.85 4.53
CA LYS A 125 -6.12 -2.06 5.65
C LYS A 125 -5.86 -0.57 5.41
N GLY A 126 -6.36 0.26 6.30
CA GLY A 126 -6.14 1.69 6.19
C GLY A 126 -4.76 2.13 6.68
N ILE A 127 -4.49 3.42 6.45
CA ILE A 127 -3.28 4.12 6.88
C ILE A 127 -3.75 5.46 7.45
N ASP A 128 -3.32 5.81 8.66
CA ASP A 128 -3.66 7.09 9.26
C ASP A 128 -2.99 8.27 8.53
N PRO A 129 -3.59 9.47 8.56
CA PRO A 129 -3.04 10.64 7.86
C PRO A 129 -1.59 10.95 8.24
N LEU A 130 -1.23 10.88 9.53
CA LEU A 130 0.14 11.15 9.98
C LEU A 130 1.13 10.10 9.45
N SER A 131 0.71 8.84 9.34
CA SER A 131 1.53 7.80 8.69
C SER A 131 1.66 8.01 7.18
N LEU A 132 0.62 8.50 6.50
CA LEU A 132 0.71 8.89 5.09
C LEU A 132 1.71 10.03 4.89
N ASP A 133 1.73 11.02 5.79
CA ASP A 133 2.72 12.10 5.76
C ASP A 133 4.15 11.59 5.93
N MET A 134 4.36 10.65 6.85
CA MET A 134 5.68 10.02 7.05
C MET A 134 6.12 9.24 5.81
N LEU A 135 5.22 8.49 5.18
CA LEU A 135 5.49 7.78 3.93
C LEU A 135 5.78 8.75 2.77
N ALA A 136 5.02 9.85 2.66
CA ALA A 136 5.21 10.87 1.64
C ALA A 136 6.55 11.59 1.78
N LYS A 137 6.94 11.96 3.02
CA LYS A 137 8.30 12.50 3.32
C LYS A 137 9.39 11.49 2.99
N GLY A 138 9.12 10.21 3.21
CA GLY A 138 9.96 9.11 2.78
C GLY A 138 9.97 8.89 1.27
N GLY A 139 9.22 9.64 0.46
CA GLY A 139 9.09 9.45 -0.99
C GLY A 139 8.52 8.08 -1.38
N ILE A 140 7.61 7.55 -0.55
CA ILE A 140 6.92 6.28 -0.75
C ILE A 140 5.48 6.58 -1.16
N LEU A 141 5.02 5.97 -2.25
CA LEU A 141 3.61 6.02 -2.63
C LEU A 141 2.83 5.01 -1.77
N GLY A 142 1.99 5.51 -0.86
CA GLY A 142 1.17 4.68 0.03
C GLY A 142 -0.30 4.66 -0.41
N LEU A 143 -0.80 3.50 -0.84
CA LEU A 143 -2.22 3.27 -1.08
C LEU A 143 -2.87 2.63 0.15
N ARG A 144 -3.97 3.22 0.60
CA ARG A 144 -4.78 2.74 1.71
C ARG A 144 -6.03 2.03 1.21
N ARG A 145 -6.54 1.07 2.00
CA ARG A 145 -7.84 0.40 1.79
C ARG A 145 -7.95 -0.29 0.43
N ALA A 146 -6.89 -0.99 0.04
CA ALA A 146 -6.87 -1.73 -1.21
C ALA A 146 -7.91 -2.87 -1.22
N LYS A 147 -8.66 -3.01 -2.32
CA LYS A 147 -9.67 -4.08 -2.44
C LYS A 147 -8.97 -5.45 -2.49
N ARG A 148 -9.46 -6.43 -1.72
CA ARG A 148 -8.89 -7.80 -1.65
C ARG A 148 -8.67 -8.43 -3.03
N ARG A 149 -9.64 -8.30 -3.93
CA ARG A 149 -9.55 -8.78 -5.32
C ARG A 149 -8.35 -8.21 -6.09
N ASN A 150 -7.94 -6.98 -5.78
CA ASN A 150 -6.80 -6.34 -6.41
C ASN A 150 -5.49 -6.86 -5.82
N MET A 151 -5.45 -7.20 -4.53
CA MET A 151 -4.26 -7.76 -3.88
C MET A 151 -3.84 -9.12 -4.47
N GLU A 152 -4.83 -9.98 -4.74
CA GLU A 152 -4.60 -11.26 -5.41
C GLU A 152 -4.05 -11.05 -6.83
N ARG A 153 -4.61 -10.08 -7.57
CA ARG A 153 -4.12 -9.72 -8.92
C ARG A 153 -2.72 -9.09 -8.90
N LEU A 154 -2.42 -8.23 -7.92
CA LEU A 154 -1.11 -7.59 -7.76
C LEU A 154 0.00 -8.62 -7.51
N SER A 155 -0.27 -9.58 -6.63
CA SER A 155 0.68 -10.65 -6.30
C SER A 155 0.99 -11.50 -7.55
N LEU A 156 -0.04 -11.78 -8.37
CA LEU A 156 0.13 -12.52 -9.63
C LEU A 156 0.81 -11.71 -10.74
N ALA A 157 0.48 -10.42 -10.87
CA ALA A 157 0.98 -9.59 -11.96
C ALA A 157 2.42 -9.13 -11.74
N CYS A 158 2.74 -8.72 -10.51
CA CYS A 158 4.02 -8.12 -10.16
C CYS A 158 4.94 -9.08 -9.37
N GLY A 159 4.46 -10.29 -9.02
CA GLY A 159 5.29 -11.37 -8.45
C GLY A 159 5.64 -11.25 -6.96
N GLY A 160 5.09 -10.27 -6.25
CA GLY A 160 5.34 -10.05 -4.82
C GLY A 160 4.51 -10.96 -3.91
N THR A 161 4.98 -11.16 -2.68
CA THR A 161 4.25 -11.93 -1.65
C THR A 161 3.46 -11.01 -0.74
N ALA A 162 2.17 -11.31 -0.53
CA ALA A 162 1.33 -10.52 0.37
C ALA A 162 1.74 -10.71 1.84
N MET A 163 2.24 -9.65 2.47
CA MET A 163 2.75 -9.69 3.84
C MET A 163 1.68 -9.37 4.88
N ASN A 164 1.56 -10.21 5.90
CA ASN A 164 0.64 -10.03 7.03
C ASN A 164 1.29 -9.36 8.25
N SER A 165 2.62 -9.29 8.29
CA SER A 165 3.41 -8.60 9.31
C SER A 165 4.51 -7.77 8.65
N LEU A 166 4.99 -6.75 9.36
CA LEU A 166 6.13 -5.91 8.97
C LEU A 166 7.44 -6.39 9.63
N ASP A 167 7.38 -7.47 10.40
CA ASP A 167 8.56 -8.09 11.01
C ASP A 167 9.23 -9.03 10.01
N GLY A 168 10.55 -8.88 9.83
CA GLY A 168 11.34 -9.74 8.93
C GLY A 168 11.06 -9.50 7.45
N LEU A 169 10.70 -8.28 7.06
CA LEU A 169 10.54 -7.94 5.65
C LEU A 169 11.88 -8.10 4.91
N THR A 170 11.87 -8.88 3.82
CA THR A 170 13.03 -9.08 2.95
C THR A 170 12.74 -8.51 1.55
N PRO A 171 13.78 -8.15 0.78
CA PRO A 171 13.60 -7.69 -0.60
C PRO A 171 12.87 -8.70 -1.49
N ASP A 172 12.98 -9.99 -1.19
CA ASP A 172 12.36 -11.08 -1.96
C ASP A 172 10.83 -11.09 -1.87
N CYS A 173 10.26 -10.47 -0.82
CA CYS A 173 8.82 -10.33 -0.70
C CYS A 173 8.24 -9.28 -1.65
N LEU A 174 9.08 -8.41 -2.23
CA LEU A 174 8.64 -7.29 -3.05
C LEU A 174 8.29 -7.72 -4.46
N GLY A 175 7.18 -7.20 -4.97
CA GLY A 175 6.87 -7.24 -6.39
C GLY A 175 7.58 -6.13 -7.15
N TRP A 176 7.53 -6.20 -8.48
CA TRP A 176 8.16 -5.20 -9.35
C TRP A 176 7.20 -4.73 -10.45
N ALA A 177 7.15 -3.41 -10.68
CA ALA A 177 6.48 -2.79 -11.81
C ALA A 177 7.40 -1.79 -12.51
N GLY A 178 7.28 -1.69 -13.83
CA GLY A 178 8.06 -0.77 -14.65
C GLY A 178 7.63 0.68 -14.47
N SER A 179 6.32 0.93 -14.38
CA SER A 179 5.78 2.26 -14.14
C SER A 179 4.52 2.21 -13.29
N VAL A 180 4.39 3.23 -12.44
CA VAL A 180 3.21 3.48 -11.62
C VAL A 180 2.83 4.94 -11.79
N TYR A 181 1.65 5.20 -12.32
CA TYR A 181 1.19 6.57 -12.54
C TYR A 181 -0.29 6.73 -12.25
N GLU A 182 -0.64 7.93 -11.82
CA GLU A 182 -2.02 8.39 -11.72
C GLU A 182 -2.54 8.77 -13.11
N ALA A 183 -3.65 8.16 -13.53
CA ALA A 183 -4.38 8.66 -14.68
C ALA A 183 -5.37 9.76 -14.26
N PRO A 184 -5.46 10.85 -15.03
CA PRO A 184 -6.46 11.88 -14.78
C PRO A 184 -7.86 11.30 -14.98
N THR A 185 -8.67 11.30 -13.94
CA THR A 185 -10.11 11.07 -14.05
C THR A 185 -10.73 12.24 -14.80
N LYS A 186 -11.27 11.98 -16.00
CA LYS A 186 -12.15 12.92 -16.70
C LYS A 186 -13.45 13.14 -15.95
#